data_AF-A0AAN8IGD4-F1
#
_entry.id   AF-A0AAN8IGD4-F1
#
_cell.length_a   1.000
_cell.length_b   1.000
_cell.length_c   1.000
_cell.angle_alpha   90.00
_cell.angle_beta   90.00
_cell.angle_gamma   90.00
#
_symmetry.space_group_name_H-M   'P 1'
#
loop_
_entity.id
_entity.type
_entity.pdbx_description
1 polymer ?
#
loop_
_entity_poly.entity_id
_entity_poly.type
_entity_poly.pdbx_seq_one_letter_code
_entity_poly.pdbx_strand_id
1 'polypeptide(L)'
;MFSTIGRLRNIGLDDILMLSRSLHLIRLTRFQFTPQTSVSSVRSLCLSHNPPNPTSAVASDPDAPIEIDSNPYKKEERKCLLCRTGIQLDYKNARLLQQFVSTFSGRVYDRHITGLCDHQQAKLVETIALSRKAGYMPIFVKDPKYTRDPKLFDPLKPVRPHSFA
;
A
#
# COMPACT_ATOMS: atom_id res chain seq x y z
N MET A 1 -13.94 -12.89 -53.88
CA MET A 1 -15.00 -12.91 -52.84
C MET A 1 -14.66 -14.06 -51.91
N PHE A 2 -14.01 -13.76 -50.78
CA PHE A 2 -13.40 -14.76 -49.91
C PHE A 2 -14.36 -15.27 -48.83
N SER A 3 -14.42 -16.59 -48.78
CA SER A 3 -15.02 -17.55 -47.87
C SER A 3 -15.50 -17.12 -46.47
N THR A 4 -16.77 -17.48 -46.25
CA THR A 4 -17.42 -18.07 -45.08
C THR A 4 -16.58 -18.26 -43.80
N ILE A 5 -17.04 -17.58 -42.74
CA ILE A 5 -16.58 -17.64 -41.36
C ILE A 5 -16.85 -19.02 -40.76
N GLY A 6 -15.79 -19.66 -40.26
CA GLY A 6 -15.84 -20.87 -39.48
C GLY A 6 -15.86 -20.63 -37.97
N ARG A 7 -16.53 -21.56 -37.29
CA ARG A 7 -16.19 -22.12 -35.97
C ARG A 7 -16.57 -21.32 -34.72
N LEU A 8 -17.79 -21.58 -34.26
CA LEU A 8 -18.17 -21.61 -32.85
C LEU A 8 -17.18 -22.50 -32.06
N ARG A 9 -16.59 -21.96 -30.99
CA ARG A 9 -15.98 -22.75 -29.91
C ARG A 9 -16.67 -22.39 -28.61
N ASN A 10 -17.42 -23.37 -28.11
CA ASN A 10 -17.83 -23.50 -26.72
C ASN A 10 -16.59 -23.41 -25.82
N ILE A 11 -16.66 -22.57 -24.78
CA ILE A 11 -15.70 -22.58 -23.68
C ILE A 11 -16.42 -23.29 -22.53
N GLY A 12 -16.13 -24.58 -22.39
CA GLY A 12 -16.60 -25.38 -21.26
C GLY A 12 -15.87 -24.98 -19.98
N LEU A 13 -16.63 -24.92 -18.89
CA LEU A 13 -16.16 -25.23 -17.55
C LEU A 13 -15.48 -26.61 -17.61
N ASP A 14 -14.14 -26.71 -17.43
CA ASP A 14 -13.44 -27.93 -16.98
C ASP A 14 -11.90 -27.78 -16.81
N ASP A 15 -11.31 -26.58 -16.79
CA ASP A 15 -9.84 -26.39 -16.59
C ASP A 15 -9.47 -25.89 -15.19
N ILE A 16 -10.07 -26.44 -14.13
CA ILE A 16 -9.67 -26.20 -12.74
C ILE A 16 -9.61 -27.53 -11.98
N LEU A 17 -8.58 -28.36 -12.23
CA LEU A 17 -8.07 -29.36 -11.27
C LEU A 17 -6.86 -30.13 -11.85
N MET A 18 -5.72 -29.48 -11.99
CA MET A 18 -4.45 -30.17 -12.31
C MET A 18 -3.26 -29.51 -11.60
N LEU A 19 -3.28 -29.46 -10.27
CA LEU A 19 -2.06 -29.26 -9.47
C LEU A 19 -2.25 -29.67 -7.99
N SER A 20 -2.81 -30.85 -7.77
CA SER A 20 -2.83 -31.53 -6.48
C SER A 20 -2.32 -32.97 -6.62
N ARG A 21 -0.98 -33.15 -6.60
CA ARG A 21 -0.27 -34.40 -6.25
C ARG A 21 1.25 -34.23 -6.41
N SER A 22 1.89 -33.69 -5.39
CA SER A 22 3.30 -34.00 -5.08
C SER A 22 3.52 -33.76 -3.59
N LEU A 23 3.26 -34.81 -2.83
CA LEU A 23 3.56 -34.91 -1.41
C LEU A 23 4.76 -35.86 -1.25
N HIS A 24 5.67 -35.42 -0.38
CA HIS A 24 6.64 -36.16 0.43
C HIS A 24 8.13 -36.14 0.04
N LEU A 25 8.93 -35.83 1.08
CA LEU A 25 10.39 -35.68 1.20
C LEU A 25 10.83 -34.22 0.89
N ILE A 26 11.15 -33.36 1.84
CA ILE A 26 12.12 -33.54 2.93
C ILE A 26 11.65 -32.80 4.20
N ARG A 27 11.76 -33.53 5.31
CA ARG A 27 11.53 -33.12 6.69
C ARG A 27 12.87 -32.64 7.28
N LEU A 28 12.80 -31.74 8.26
CA LEU A 28 13.84 -31.35 9.23
C LEU A 28 14.71 -30.14 8.88
N THR A 29 14.21 -28.94 9.19
CA THR A 29 14.93 -27.99 10.07
C THR A 29 13.92 -27.14 10.83
N ARG A 30 13.65 -27.53 12.08
CA ARG A 30 13.07 -26.66 13.12
C ARG A 30 14.10 -25.57 13.40
N PHE A 31 13.93 -24.37 12.86
CA PHE A 31 14.71 -23.22 13.29
C PHE A 31 14.00 -22.61 14.51
N GLN A 32 14.42 -23.03 15.70
CA GLN A 32 13.99 -22.43 16.96
C GLN A 32 14.70 -21.09 17.13
N PHE A 33 13.95 -19.99 17.06
CA PHE A 33 14.45 -18.67 17.42
C PHE A 33 14.37 -18.53 18.95
N THR A 34 15.46 -18.84 19.64
CA THR A 34 15.65 -18.51 21.06
C THR A 34 16.29 -17.13 21.17
N PRO A 35 15.86 -16.26 22.11
CA PRO A 35 16.51 -14.98 22.33
C PRO A 35 17.84 -15.22 23.03
N GLN A 36 18.95 -14.78 22.43
CA GLN A 36 20.25 -14.76 23.09
C GLN A 36 20.67 -13.32 23.35
N THR A 37 20.76 -13.04 24.64
CA THR A 37 21.44 -11.95 25.30
C THR A 37 22.93 -11.91 24.96
N SER A 38 23.50 -10.71 25.12
CA SER A 38 24.92 -10.39 25.32
C SER A 38 25.92 -10.69 24.19
N VAL A 39 26.43 -9.62 23.56
CA VAL A 39 27.84 -9.23 23.73
C VAL A 39 28.05 -7.76 23.42
N SER A 40 28.81 -7.15 24.31
CA SER A 40 29.24 -5.76 24.41
C SER A 40 30.02 -5.26 23.19
N SER A 41 29.73 -4.05 22.74
CA SER A 41 30.73 -3.17 22.14
C SER A 41 30.47 -1.74 22.61
N VAL A 42 31.06 -1.45 23.76
CA VAL A 42 31.09 -0.12 24.38
C VAL A 42 31.78 0.87 23.43
N ARG A 43 31.03 1.85 22.92
CA ARG A 43 31.63 3.11 22.45
C ARG A 43 31.63 4.07 23.63
N SER A 44 32.75 4.08 24.35
CA SER A 44 33.09 5.15 25.29
C SER A 44 33.20 6.46 24.53
N LEU A 45 32.32 7.40 24.84
CA LEU A 45 32.66 8.82 24.80
C LEU A 45 32.53 9.36 26.21
N CYS A 46 33.62 9.98 26.63
CA CYS A 46 33.94 10.39 27.97
C CYS A 46 33.18 11.67 28.31
N LEU A 47 32.47 11.69 29.43
CA LEU A 47 32.53 12.85 30.34
C LEU A 47 32.26 12.37 31.77
N SER A 48 33.26 12.53 32.62
CA SER A 48 33.12 12.39 34.07
C SER A 48 32.20 13.49 34.59
N HIS A 49 31.20 13.13 35.38
CA HIS A 49 30.74 14.01 36.45
C HIS A 49 30.25 13.20 37.64
N ASN A 50 30.84 13.47 38.80
CA ASN A 50 30.47 12.91 40.10
C ASN A 50 29.01 13.26 40.45
N PRO A 51 28.29 12.42 41.23
CA PRO A 51 26.98 12.78 41.75
C PRO A 51 27.11 13.73 42.96
N PRO A 52 26.45 14.90 42.99
CA PRO A 52 26.26 15.64 44.22
C PRO A 52 24.91 15.32 44.88
N ASN A 53 25.01 15.21 46.20
CA ASN A 53 24.03 15.13 47.28
C ASN A 53 22.71 15.93 47.06
N PRO A 54 21.56 15.52 47.64
CA PRO A 54 20.30 16.23 47.51
C PRO A 54 20.24 17.33 48.56
N THR A 55 20.43 18.59 48.16
CA THR A 55 19.75 19.78 48.72
C THR A 55 20.32 21.06 48.12
N SER A 56 19.42 22.02 47.91
CA SER A 56 19.62 23.46 47.72
C SER A 56 20.04 24.00 46.34
N ALA A 57 19.07 24.71 45.74
CA ALA A 57 19.22 25.86 44.85
C ALA A 57 20.20 25.71 43.67
N VAL A 58 19.80 24.94 42.67
CA VAL A 58 20.44 25.02 41.35
C VAL A 58 19.87 26.26 40.67
N ALA A 59 20.71 27.26 40.43
CA ALA A 59 20.44 28.28 39.42
C ALA A 59 20.09 27.53 38.14
N SER A 60 18.82 27.56 37.74
CA SER A 60 18.35 26.87 36.56
C SER A 60 19.01 27.50 35.34
N ASP A 61 19.98 26.80 34.74
CA ASP A 61 20.60 27.23 33.49
C ASP A 61 19.47 27.57 32.49
N PRO A 62 19.39 28.81 31.99
CA PRO A 62 18.28 29.24 31.12
C PRO A 62 18.27 28.49 29.78
N ASP A 63 19.37 27.83 29.43
CA ASP A 63 19.54 27.04 28.20
C ASP A 63 19.32 25.53 28.41
N ALA A 64 18.94 25.08 29.60
CA ALA A 64 18.64 23.67 29.85
C ALA A 64 17.41 23.20 29.05
N PRO A 65 17.41 21.96 28.51
CA PRO A 65 16.24 21.41 27.84
C PRO A 65 15.02 21.38 28.76
N ILE A 66 13.88 21.86 28.26
CA ILE A 66 12.60 21.85 28.96
C ILE A 66 11.83 20.59 28.56
N GLU A 67 11.20 19.92 29.52
CA GLU A 67 10.28 18.81 29.26
C GLU A 67 8.94 19.37 28.71
N ILE A 68 8.57 18.96 27.49
CA ILE A 68 7.34 19.39 26.81
C ILE A 68 6.48 18.15 26.55
N ASP A 69 5.18 18.20 26.86
CA ASP A 69 4.22 17.08 26.69
C ASP A 69 4.10 16.58 25.25
N SER A 70 4.27 17.47 24.27
CA SER A 70 4.12 17.18 22.84
C SER A 70 5.17 17.92 22.01
N ASN A 71 5.71 17.25 21.00
CA ASN A 71 6.68 17.84 20.07
C ASN A 71 6.05 18.98 19.23
N PRO A 72 6.48 20.24 19.38
CA PRO A 72 5.93 21.39 18.64
C PRO A 72 6.27 21.37 17.14
N TYR A 73 7.27 20.58 16.72
CA TYR A 73 7.67 20.43 15.31
C TYR A 73 7.04 19.20 14.64
N LYS A 74 6.11 18.51 15.31
CA LYS A 74 5.42 17.34 14.75
C LYS A 74 4.51 17.77 13.60
N LYS A 75 4.78 17.26 12.40
CA LYS A 75 3.93 17.49 11.22
C LYS A 75 2.62 16.73 11.34
N GLU A 76 1.56 17.30 10.78
CA GLU A 76 0.26 16.64 10.66
C GLU A 76 0.36 15.33 9.88
N GLU A 77 -0.50 14.37 10.26
CA GLU A 77 -0.56 13.07 9.61
C GLU A 77 -1.05 13.19 8.16
N ARG A 78 -0.36 12.50 7.26
CA ARG A 78 -0.71 12.51 5.83
C ARG A 78 -1.95 11.66 5.58
N LYS A 79 -3.04 12.32 5.21
CA LYS A 79 -4.29 11.65 4.78
C LYS A 79 -4.25 11.28 3.29
N CYS A 80 -4.87 10.14 2.96
CA CYS A 80 -5.06 9.69 1.58
C CYS A 80 -6.02 10.60 0.80
N LEU A 81 -6.01 10.54 -0.53
CA LEU A 81 -6.86 11.39 -1.38
C LEU A 81 -8.36 11.26 -1.02
N LEU A 82 -8.89 10.04 -0.95
CA LEU A 82 -10.29 9.77 -0.60
C LEU A 82 -10.62 10.16 0.85
N CYS A 83 -9.67 9.99 1.75
CA CYS A 83 -9.79 10.30 3.17
C CYS A 83 -9.87 11.81 3.40
N ARG A 84 -9.11 12.59 2.62
CA ARG A 84 -9.09 14.05 2.69
C ARG A 84 -10.35 14.66 2.08
N THR A 85 -10.83 14.11 0.97
CA THR A 85 -12.02 14.63 0.27
C THR A 85 -13.33 14.13 0.88
N GLY A 86 -13.31 13.03 1.65
CA GLY A 86 -14.51 12.43 2.25
C GLY A 86 -15.43 11.76 1.24
N ILE A 87 -14.93 11.43 0.04
CA ILE A 87 -15.72 10.82 -1.03
C ILE A 87 -15.96 9.34 -0.71
N GLN A 88 -17.22 8.93 -0.74
CA GLN A 88 -17.60 7.52 -0.60
C GLN A 88 -17.50 6.79 -1.94
N LEU A 89 -16.98 5.55 -1.90
CA LEU A 89 -16.87 4.69 -3.08
C LEU A 89 -18.16 3.92 -3.29
N ASP A 90 -18.80 4.14 -4.44
CA ASP A 90 -19.98 3.40 -4.88
C ASP A 90 -19.69 2.64 -6.18
N TYR A 91 -20.18 1.41 -6.28
CA TYR A 91 -19.99 0.55 -7.46
C TYR A 91 -20.72 1.07 -8.71
N LYS A 92 -21.73 1.93 -8.52
CA LYS A 92 -22.50 2.57 -9.60
C LYS A 92 -21.72 3.73 -10.24
N ASN A 93 -20.79 4.33 -9.50
CA ASN A 93 -20.04 5.51 -9.94
C ASN A 93 -18.84 5.12 -10.81
N ALA A 94 -19.10 4.54 -11.98
CA ALA A 94 -18.08 4.06 -12.90
C ALA A 94 -17.03 5.15 -13.26
N ARG A 95 -17.47 6.41 -13.42
CA ARG A 95 -16.57 7.55 -13.72
C ARG A 95 -15.43 7.69 -12.71
N LEU A 96 -15.73 7.61 -11.41
CA LEU A 96 -14.72 7.73 -10.35
C LEU A 96 -13.82 6.49 -10.31
N LEU A 97 -14.42 5.30 -10.33
CA LEU A 97 -13.67 4.03 -10.25
C LEU A 97 -12.69 3.88 -11.42
N GLN A 98 -13.09 4.31 -12.60
CA GLN A 98 -12.29 4.22 -13.82
C GLN A 98 -11.08 5.18 -13.83
N GLN A 99 -10.97 6.12 -12.89
CA GLN A 99 -9.75 6.91 -12.68
C GLN A 99 -8.62 6.08 -12.05
N PHE A 100 -8.95 5.04 -11.29
CA PHE A 100 -7.99 4.14 -10.64
C PHE A 100 -7.60 2.93 -11.50
N VAL A 101 -8.03 2.92 -12.76
CA VAL A 101 -7.82 1.81 -13.70
C VAL A 101 -6.96 2.27 -14.87
N SER A 102 -6.04 1.40 -15.30
CA SER A 102 -5.21 1.59 -16.48
C SER A 102 -6.06 1.72 -17.74
N THR A 103 -5.76 2.74 -18.55
CA THR A 103 -6.49 3.01 -19.81
C THR A 103 -6.41 1.83 -20.77
N PHE A 104 -5.23 1.23 -20.91
CA PHE A 104 -4.96 0.21 -21.92
C PHE A 104 -5.26 -1.22 -21.45
N SER A 105 -4.95 -1.53 -20.20
CA SER A 105 -5.03 -2.91 -19.69
C SER A 105 -6.27 -3.19 -18.84
N GLY A 106 -7.01 -2.16 -18.45
CA GLY A 106 -8.12 -2.32 -17.50
C GLY A 106 -7.67 -2.79 -16.12
N ARG A 107 -6.36 -2.85 -15.81
CA ARG A 107 -5.88 -3.28 -14.49
C ARG A 107 -6.03 -2.14 -13.48
N VAL A 108 -6.40 -2.48 -12.24
CA VAL A 108 -6.45 -1.50 -11.13
C VAL A 108 -5.01 -1.14 -10.75
N TYR A 109 -4.72 0.13 -10.52
CA TYR A 109 -3.40 0.57 -10.08
C TYR A 109 -3.13 0.16 -8.62
N ASP A 110 -1.86 -0.16 -8.35
CA ASP A 110 -1.40 -0.54 -7.02
C ASP A 110 -1.26 0.66 -6.06
N ARG A 111 -1.17 0.36 -4.76
CA ARG A 111 -1.06 1.36 -3.68
C ARG A 111 0.10 2.33 -3.85
N HIS A 112 1.24 1.87 -4.37
CA HIS A 112 2.44 2.72 -4.54
C HIS A 112 2.26 3.77 -5.66
N ILE A 113 1.26 3.59 -6.53
CA ILE A 113 0.85 4.53 -7.57
C ILE A 113 -0.28 5.43 -7.07
N THR A 114 -1.35 4.85 -6.52
CA THR A 114 -2.55 5.59 -6.08
C THR A 114 -2.34 6.39 -4.80
N GLY A 115 -1.41 5.98 -3.92
CA GLY A 115 -1.18 6.63 -2.63
C GLY A 115 -2.37 6.55 -1.67
N LEU A 116 -3.28 5.59 -1.86
CA LEU A 116 -4.39 5.34 -0.93
C LEU A 116 -3.92 4.61 0.33
N CYS A 117 -4.68 4.76 1.42
CA CYS A 117 -4.49 3.91 2.60
C CYS A 117 -5.00 2.49 2.32
N ASP A 118 -4.53 1.51 3.08
CA ASP A 118 -4.85 0.09 2.85
C ASP A 118 -6.35 -0.20 2.89
N HIS A 119 -7.04 0.42 3.84
CA HIS A 119 -8.49 0.31 3.96
C HIS A 119 -9.22 0.79 2.70
N GLN A 120 -8.85 1.98 2.18
CA GLN A 120 -9.50 2.54 0.99
C GLN A 120 -9.11 1.78 -0.28
N GLN A 121 -7.87 1.29 -0.36
CA GLN A 121 -7.42 0.47 -1.49
C GLN A 121 -8.19 -0.86 -1.56
N ALA A 122 -8.38 -1.55 -0.43
CA ALA A 122 -9.17 -2.78 -0.37
C ALA A 122 -10.63 -2.53 -0.80
N LYS A 123 -11.26 -1.50 -0.23
CA LYS A 123 -12.63 -1.09 -0.57
C LYS A 123 -12.78 -0.75 -2.05
N LEU A 124 -11.79 -0.07 -2.63
CA LEU A 124 -11.76 0.27 -4.05
C LEU A 124 -11.72 -0.98 -4.93
N VAL A 125 -10.87 -1.95 -4.62
CA VAL A 125 -10.77 -3.20 -5.38
C VAL A 125 -12.08 -3.99 -5.34
N GLU A 126 -12.69 -4.11 -4.17
CA GLU A 126 -14.00 -4.77 -4.00
C GLU A 126 -15.09 -4.07 -4.79
N THR A 127 -15.13 -2.74 -4.73
CA THR A 127 -16.14 -1.90 -5.39
C THR A 127 -15.99 -1.96 -6.91
N ILE A 128 -14.75 -1.99 -7.43
CA ILE A 128 -14.44 -2.20 -8.85
C ILE A 128 -14.88 -3.61 -9.29
N ALA A 129 -14.57 -4.63 -8.51
CA ALA A 129 -14.99 -6.00 -8.80
C ALA A 129 -16.52 -6.11 -8.85
N LEU A 130 -17.22 -5.46 -7.92
CA LEU A 130 -18.67 -5.39 -7.90
C LEU A 130 -19.24 -4.64 -9.12
N SER A 131 -18.66 -3.49 -9.47
CA SER A 131 -19.06 -2.68 -10.63
C SER A 131 -18.93 -3.46 -11.94
N ARG A 132 -17.83 -4.22 -12.10
CA ARG A 132 -17.62 -5.12 -13.24
C ARG A 132 -18.64 -6.23 -13.32
N LYS A 133 -18.90 -6.91 -12.20
CA LYS A 133 -19.91 -7.98 -12.13
C LYS A 133 -21.31 -7.46 -12.44
N ALA A 134 -21.64 -6.25 -11.99
CA ALA A 134 -22.91 -5.60 -12.24
C ALA A 134 -23.03 -4.96 -13.64
N GLY A 135 -21.96 -4.97 -14.44
CA GLY A 135 -21.97 -4.44 -15.81
C GLY A 135 -21.89 -2.91 -15.92
N TYR A 136 -21.56 -2.20 -14.83
CA TYR A 136 -21.38 -0.73 -14.86
C TYR A 136 -20.03 -0.29 -15.43
N MET A 137 -19.04 -1.18 -15.46
CA MET A 137 -17.67 -0.86 -15.88
C MET A 137 -17.03 -2.01 -16.66
N PRO A 138 -16.33 -1.76 -17.78
CA PRO A 138 -15.62 -2.78 -18.54
C PRO A 138 -14.44 -3.41 -17.79
N ILE A 139 -14.09 -4.65 -18.18
CA ILE A 139 -13.02 -5.44 -17.54
C ILE A 139 -11.66 -5.20 -18.22
N PHE A 140 -11.60 -5.27 -19.55
CA PHE A 140 -10.35 -5.31 -20.30
C PHE A 140 -9.74 -3.94 -20.62
N VAL A 141 -10.59 -2.95 -20.91
CA VAL A 141 -10.16 -1.62 -21.34
C VAL A 141 -11.05 -0.60 -20.66
N LYS A 142 -10.51 0.57 -20.36
CA LYS A 142 -11.27 1.70 -19.84
C LYS A 142 -12.29 2.21 -20.87
N ASP A 143 -13.47 2.63 -20.42
CA ASP A 143 -14.44 3.27 -21.30
C ASP A 143 -13.85 4.51 -22.01
N PRO A 144 -13.99 4.63 -23.34
CA PRO A 144 -13.49 5.78 -24.10
C PRO A 144 -14.05 7.12 -23.60
N LYS A 145 -15.28 7.12 -23.08
CA LYS A 145 -15.96 8.29 -22.49
C LYS A 145 -15.15 8.92 -21.34
N TYR A 146 -14.51 8.10 -20.50
CA TYR A 146 -13.80 8.53 -19.30
C TYR A 146 -12.28 8.63 -19.50
N THR A 147 -11.79 8.37 -20.72
CA THR A 147 -10.34 8.38 -21.03
C THR A 147 -9.74 9.78 -20.94
N ARG A 148 -10.55 10.82 -21.21
CA ARG A 148 -10.15 12.23 -21.19
C ARG A 148 -10.35 12.93 -19.82
N ASP A 149 -10.78 12.20 -18.79
CA ASP A 149 -10.89 12.77 -17.45
C ASP A 149 -9.48 13.13 -16.91
N PRO A 150 -9.36 14.21 -16.10
CA PRO A 150 -8.09 14.60 -15.51
C PRO A 150 -7.53 13.45 -14.67
N LYS A 151 -6.26 13.10 -14.90
CA LYS A 151 -5.60 12.01 -14.19
C LYS A 151 -5.23 12.47 -12.78
N LEU A 152 -5.63 11.69 -11.78
CA LEU A 152 -5.26 11.93 -10.38
C LEU A 152 -3.81 11.56 -10.06
N PHE A 153 -3.26 10.60 -10.81
CA PHE A 153 -1.94 10.03 -10.58
C PHE A 153 -1.21 9.87 -11.91
N ASP A 154 0.12 9.98 -11.86
CA ASP A 154 0.98 9.61 -12.98
C ASP A 154 1.61 8.24 -12.71
N PRO A 155 1.24 7.19 -13.46
CA PRO A 155 1.81 5.85 -13.28
C PRO A 155 3.33 5.79 -13.46
N LEU A 156 3.92 6.75 -14.18
CA LEU A 156 5.35 6.78 -14.46
C LEU A 156 6.18 7.39 -13.32
N LYS A 157 5.53 8.07 -12.36
CA LYS A 157 6.20 8.73 -11.24
C LYS A 157 5.64 8.23 -9.90
N PRO A 158 6.03 7.02 -9.45
CA PRO A 158 5.54 6.48 -8.19
C PRO A 158 5.98 7.33 -7.00
N VAL A 159 5.12 7.43 -5.99
CA VAL A 159 5.35 8.30 -4.81
C VAL A 159 6.49 7.78 -3.93
N ARG A 160 6.70 6.46 -3.91
CA ARG A 160 7.79 5.83 -3.18
C ARG A 160 8.80 5.27 -4.19
N PRO A 161 10.08 5.69 -4.13
CA PRO A 161 11.10 5.08 -4.97
C PRO A 161 11.26 3.61 -4.59
N HIS A 162 11.42 2.74 -5.59
CA HIS A 162 11.84 1.36 -5.37
C HIS A 162 13.38 1.32 -5.29
N SER A 163 13.94 0.34 -4.58
CA SER A 163 15.40 0.24 -4.34
C SER A 163 16.25 0.14 -5.61
N PHE A 164 15.64 -0.25 -6.74
CA PHE A 164 16.32 -0.40 -8.03
C PHE A 164 16.00 0.71 -9.05
N ALA A 165 15.49 1.87 -8.61
CA ALA A 165 15.12 3.02 -9.47
C ALA A 165 16.17 4.13 -9.39
#